data_AF-A0A103XEY6-F1
#
_entry.id   AF-A0A103XEY6-F1
#
_cell.length_a   1.000
_cell.length_b   1.000
_cell.length_c   1.000
_cell.angle_alpha   90.00
_cell.angle_beta   90.00
_cell.angle_gamma   90.00
#
_symmetry.space_group_name_H-M   'P 1'
#
loop_
_entity.id
_entity.type
_entity.pdbx_description
1 polymer ?
#
loop_
_entity_poly.entity_id
_entity_poly.type
_entity_poly.pdbx_seq_one_letter_code
_entity_poly.pdbx_strand_id
1 'polypeptide(L)'
;MERCFKALQRNNSCLSGLFPESGHRLQCAGKAIRMLEPYANLILRRTNESFCFSNGSIGNFFFAGARIFFQSLDAAIFLFSRVSQIPTESLVLPVISTNDRLTLGCELWDGMIIRGQNEISHPTSGSLQLIDKASQYINTVFVPKDGQIPVDIKCLAAQGIVHVVRVESMHDPKVGVVYEPTALIQALGELLSGITNKIS
;
A
#
# COMPACT_ATOMS: atom_id res chain seq x y z
N MET A 1 14.14 -5.43 -25.41
CA MET A 1 14.19 -6.72 -24.67
C MET A 1 15.02 -7.77 -25.42
N GLU A 2 14.67 -8.12 -26.67
CA GLU A 2 15.39 -9.12 -27.48
C GLU A 2 16.89 -8.82 -27.70
N ARG A 3 17.27 -7.54 -27.81
CA ARG A 3 18.69 -7.13 -27.92
C ARG A 3 19.48 -7.28 -26.62
N CYS A 4 18.90 -6.99 -25.44
CA CYS A 4 19.51 -7.29 -24.14
C CYS A 4 19.56 -8.80 -23.88
N PHE A 5 18.53 -9.53 -24.32
CA PHE A 5 18.44 -10.98 -24.22
C PHE A 5 19.51 -11.68 -25.08
N LYS A 6 19.72 -11.19 -26.31
CA LYS A 6 20.82 -11.60 -27.19
C LYS A 6 22.20 -11.21 -26.65
N ALA A 7 22.32 -10.12 -25.89
CA ALA A 7 23.57 -9.74 -25.22
C ALA A 7 23.91 -10.68 -24.04
N LEU A 8 22.91 -11.05 -23.23
CA LEU A 8 23.02 -12.09 -22.20
C LEU A 8 23.32 -13.47 -22.79
N GLN A 9 22.72 -13.83 -23.94
CA GLN A 9 23.01 -15.08 -24.66
C GLN A 9 24.36 -15.07 -25.40
N ARG A 10 24.86 -13.92 -25.89
CA ARG A 10 26.15 -13.82 -26.59
C ARG A 10 27.35 -13.93 -25.64
N ASN A 11 27.20 -13.54 -24.37
CA ASN A 11 28.22 -13.71 -23.35
C ASN A 11 28.22 -15.11 -22.68
N ASN A 12 27.55 -16.10 -23.29
CA ASN A 12 27.50 -17.49 -22.81
C ASN A 12 28.86 -18.23 -22.78
N SER A 13 29.97 -17.61 -23.20
CA SER A 13 31.33 -18.10 -22.94
C SER A 13 31.77 -17.93 -21.48
N CYS A 14 31.08 -17.12 -20.67
CA CYS A 14 31.41 -16.92 -19.26
C CYS A 14 30.66 -17.86 -18.29
N LEU A 15 29.61 -18.57 -18.74
CA LEU A 15 28.87 -19.49 -17.86
C LEU A 15 29.50 -20.88 -17.76
N SER A 16 30.39 -21.25 -18.69
CA SER A 16 31.17 -22.50 -18.62
C SER A 16 32.26 -22.48 -17.55
N GLY A 17 32.72 -21.29 -17.12
CA GLY A 17 33.73 -21.12 -16.08
C GLY A 17 33.17 -20.84 -14.67
N LEU A 18 31.85 -20.74 -14.51
CA LEU A 18 31.23 -20.22 -13.27
C LEU A 18 30.94 -21.27 -12.19
N PHE A 19 31.09 -22.56 -12.51
CA PHE A 19 30.79 -23.68 -11.61
C PHE A 19 31.65 -24.90 -11.99
N PRO A 20 32.52 -25.41 -11.10
CA PRO A 20 33.25 -26.64 -11.37
C PRO A 20 32.27 -27.83 -11.38
N GLU A 21 32.25 -28.53 -12.51
CA GLU A 21 31.90 -29.94 -12.75
C GLU A 21 30.88 -30.59 -11.78
N SER A 22 29.60 -30.51 -12.12
CA SER A 22 28.63 -31.62 -11.93
C SER A 22 27.30 -31.29 -12.64
N GLY A 23 26.92 -32.14 -13.59
CA GLY A 23 25.87 -31.95 -14.60
C GLY A 23 24.43 -31.72 -14.13
N HIS A 24 24.17 -31.56 -12.83
CA HIS A 24 22.85 -31.28 -12.27
C HIS A 24 22.56 -29.78 -12.06
N ARG A 25 23.56 -28.88 -12.12
CA ARG A 25 23.38 -27.43 -11.81
C ARG A 25 23.24 -26.49 -13.02
N LEU A 26 23.73 -26.86 -14.21
CA LEU A 26 23.48 -26.09 -15.46
C LEU A 26 21.99 -26.03 -15.83
N GLN A 27 21.19 -27.00 -15.37
CA GLN A 27 19.75 -27.00 -15.55
C GLN A 27 19.06 -25.85 -14.81
N CYS A 28 19.59 -25.40 -13.66
CA CYS A 28 18.99 -24.35 -12.84
C CYS A 28 19.13 -22.95 -13.46
N ALA A 29 20.30 -22.64 -14.02
CA ALA A 29 20.55 -21.34 -14.68
C ALA A 29 19.78 -21.22 -16.00
N GLY A 30 19.76 -22.28 -16.81
CA GLY A 30 18.93 -22.35 -18.03
C GLY A 30 17.42 -22.31 -17.73
N LYS A 31 16.97 -22.91 -16.61
CA LYS A 31 15.58 -22.78 -16.14
C LYS A 31 15.26 -21.38 -15.63
N ALA A 32 16.18 -20.72 -14.90
CA ALA A 32 15.99 -19.36 -14.42
C ALA A 32 15.86 -18.34 -15.56
N ILE A 33 16.62 -18.50 -16.64
CA ILE A 33 16.52 -17.64 -17.84
C ILE A 33 15.21 -17.91 -18.60
N ARG A 34 14.76 -19.17 -18.68
CA ARG A 34 13.43 -19.54 -19.22
C ARG A 34 12.25 -19.11 -18.35
N MET A 35 12.46 -18.73 -17.08
CA MET A 35 11.39 -18.24 -16.20
C MET A 35 10.88 -16.84 -16.60
N LEU A 36 11.64 -16.01 -17.31
CA LEU A 36 11.22 -14.62 -17.57
C LEU A 36 10.17 -14.49 -18.70
N GLU A 37 10.08 -15.48 -19.60
CA GLU A 37 9.23 -15.45 -20.80
C GLU A 37 7.72 -15.64 -20.50
N PRO A 38 7.29 -16.65 -19.72
CA PRO A 38 5.89 -16.76 -19.29
C PRO A 38 5.49 -15.70 -18.25
N TYR A 39 6.44 -15.09 -17.53
CA TYR A 39 6.17 -14.15 -16.44
C TYR A 39 5.88 -12.72 -16.92
N ALA A 40 6.47 -12.28 -18.03
CA ALA A 40 6.06 -11.04 -18.69
C ALA A 40 4.56 -11.07 -19.00
N ASN A 41 4.03 -12.21 -19.44
CA ASN A 41 2.61 -12.39 -19.71
C ASN A 41 1.73 -12.42 -18.44
N LEU A 42 2.26 -12.83 -17.29
CA LEU A 42 1.50 -12.89 -16.03
C LEU A 42 1.37 -11.52 -15.36
N ILE A 43 2.44 -10.70 -15.43
CA ILE A 43 2.43 -9.31 -14.95
C ILE A 43 1.47 -8.47 -15.79
N LEU A 44 1.50 -8.63 -17.12
CA LEU A 44 0.59 -7.92 -18.04
C LEU A 44 -0.89 -8.29 -17.89
N ARG A 45 -1.22 -9.46 -17.31
CA ARG A 45 -2.61 -9.92 -17.14
C ARG A 45 -3.27 -9.45 -15.84
N ARG A 46 -2.50 -9.00 -14.83
CA ARG A 46 -3.03 -8.63 -13.51
C ARG A 46 -3.33 -7.14 -13.35
N THR A 47 -2.84 -6.29 -14.24
CA THR A 47 -3.09 -4.85 -14.22
C THR A 47 -3.91 -4.47 -15.45
N ASN A 48 -5.02 -3.76 -15.26
CA ASN A 48 -5.80 -3.19 -16.37
C ASN A 48 -5.05 -2.04 -17.09
N GLU A 49 -3.83 -1.75 -16.63
CA GLU A 49 -2.89 -0.80 -17.21
C GLU A 49 -1.68 -1.54 -17.77
N SER A 50 -1.16 -1.06 -18.90
CA SER A 50 0.05 -1.57 -19.53
C SER A 50 1.26 -1.36 -18.62
N PHE A 51 1.99 -2.43 -18.31
CA PHE A 51 3.24 -2.32 -17.58
C PHE A 51 4.26 -1.47 -18.36
N CYS A 52 4.69 -0.34 -17.77
CA CYS A 52 5.67 0.56 -18.37
C CYS A 52 7.09 0.19 -17.94
N PHE A 53 7.96 -0.09 -18.92
CA PHE A 53 9.38 -0.41 -18.67
C PHE A 53 10.29 0.83 -18.62
N SER A 54 9.77 2.02 -18.95
CA SER A 54 10.56 3.25 -19.04
C SER A 54 11.21 3.58 -17.70
N ASN A 55 12.47 4.03 -17.75
CA ASN A 55 13.26 4.46 -16.58
C ASN A 55 13.47 3.39 -15.49
N GLY A 56 13.12 2.13 -15.74
CA GLY A 56 13.33 1.04 -14.78
C GLY A 56 14.76 0.49 -14.79
N SER A 57 15.24 0.11 -13.61
CA SER A 57 16.52 -0.58 -13.44
C SER A 57 16.39 -2.06 -13.83
N ILE A 58 17.32 -2.54 -14.66
CA ILE A 58 17.40 -3.97 -15.05
C ILE A 58 17.54 -4.88 -13.82
N GLY A 59 18.33 -4.46 -12.82
CA GLY A 59 18.47 -5.19 -11.56
C GLY A 59 17.17 -5.27 -10.78
N ASN A 60 16.40 -4.18 -10.74
CA ASN A 60 15.10 -4.15 -10.04
C ASN A 60 14.08 -5.06 -10.73
N PHE A 61 14.07 -5.11 -12.06
CA PHE A 61 13.20 -6.05 -12.79
C PHE A 61 13.58 -7.50 -12.51
N PHE A 62 14.89 -7.81 -12.43
CA PHE A 62 15.37 -9.13 -12.05
C PHE A 62 14.89 -9.50 -10.64
N PHE A 63 15.11 -8.63 -9.65
CA PHE A 63 14.67 -8.87 -8.28
C PHE A 63 13.16 -9.01 -8.16
N ALA A 64 12.39 -8.18 -8.86
CA ALA A 64 10.94 -8.27 -8.88
C ALA A 64 10.48 -9.63 -9.44
N GLY A 65 11.02 -10.05 -10.59
CA GLY A 65 10.71 -11.34 -11.19
C GLY A 65 11.13 -12.52 -10.31
N ALA A 66 12.36 -12.53 -9.81
CA ALA A 66 12.90 -13.59 -8.98
C ALA A 66 12.15 -13.70 -7.63
N ARG A 67 11.87 -12.58 -6.96
CA ARG A 67 11.13 -12.57 -5.68
C ARG A 67 9.71 -13.10 -5.85
N ILE A 68 9.00 -12.73 -6.93
CA ILE A 68 7.67 -13.27 -7.23
C ILE A 68 7.74 -14.76 -7.53
N PHE A 69 8.74 -15.21 -8.29
CA PHE A 69 8.90 -16.62 -8.64
C PHE A 69 9.17 -17.49 -7.41
N PHE A 70 10.16 -17.13 -6.59
CA PHE A 70 10.56 -17.92 -5.44
C PHE A 70 9.70 -17.67 -4.19
N GLN A 71 8.88 -16.61 -4.20
CA GLN A 71 8.21 -16.11 -2.99
C GLN A 71 9.21 -15.97 -1.82
N SER A 72 10.41 -15.49 -2.14
CA SER A 72 11.50 -15.35 -1.17
C SER A 72 12.50 -14.30 -1.66
N LEU A 73 12.74 -13.29 -0.81
CA LEU A 73 13.76 -12.27 -1.07
C LEU A 73 15.17 -12.87 -0.99
N ASP A 74 15.43 -13.77 -0.03
CA ASP A 74 16.72 -14.42 0.15
C ASP A 74 17.10 -15.30 -1.05
N ALA A 75 16.13 -16.07 -1.59
CA ALA A 75 16.35 -16.87 -2.80
C ALA A 75 16.62 -15.98 -4.03
N ALA A 76 15.95 -14.83 -4.13
CA ALA A 76 16.18 -13.86 -5.19
C ALA A 76 17.58 -13.23 -5.11
N ILE A 77 18.04 -12.86 -3.90
CA ILE A 77 19.40 -12.37 -3.64
C ILE A 77 20.43 -13.44 -3.97
N PHE A 78 20.23 -14.67 -3.49
CA PHE A 78 21.13 -15.78 -3.79
C PHE A 78 21.28 -16.01 -5.30
N LEU A 79 20.17 -16.04 -6.04
CA LEU A 79 20.19 -16.19 -7.49
C LEU A 79 20.91 -15.01 -8.16
N PHE A 80 20.62 -13.77 -7.73
CA PHE A 80 21.29 -12.58 -8.25
C PHE A 80 22.80 -12.67 -8.05
N SER A 81 23.27 -13.02 -6.85
CA SER A 81 24.70 -13.18 -6.54
C SER A 81 25.41 -14.17 -7.46
N ARG A 82 24.75 -15.29 -7.81
CA ARG A 82 25.31 -16.26 -8.76
C ARG A 82 25.37 -15.72 -10.18
N VAL A 83 24.34 -15.01 -10.63
CA VAL A 83 24.26 -14.47 -12.00
C VAL A 83 25.22 -13.29 -12.20
N SER A 84 25.35 -12.42 -11.19
CA SER A 84 26.22 -11.24 -11.24
C SER A 84 27.65 -11.51 -10.77
N GLN A 85 27.98 -12.76 -10.44
CA GLN A 85 29.32 -13.16 -9.98
C GLN A 85 29.80 -12.36 -8.76
N ILE A 86 28.89 -12.11 -7.80
CA ILE A 86 29.30 -11.56 -6.51
C ILE A 86 30.28 -12.55 -5.87
N PRO A 87 31.46 -12.11 -5.40
CA PRO A 87 32.44 -13.00 -4.80
C PRO A 87 31.84 -13.77 -3.61
N THR A 88 32.20 -15.03 -3.45
CA THR A 88 31.61 -15.93 -2.45
C THR A 88 31.91 -15.54 -1.00
N GLU A 89 32.96 -14.77 -0.79
CA GLU A 89 33.34 -14.15 0.47
C GLU A 89 32.48 -12.92 0.80
N SER A 90 31.71 -12.40 -0.16
CA SER A 90 30.79 -11.28 0.06
C SER A 90 29.43 -11.79 0.51
N LEU A 91 28.93 -11.21 1.59
CA LEU A 91 27.63 -11.54 2.16
C LEU A 91 26.65 -10.39 1.95
N VAL A 92 25.56 -10.65 1.24
CA VAL A 92 24.46 -9.70 1.02
C VAL A 92 23.23 -10.25 1.71
N LEU A 93 22.76 -9.56 2.76
CA LEU A 93 21.59 -9.95 3.54
C LEU A 93 20.56 -8.82 3.55
N PRO A 94 19.27 -9.13 3.36
CA PRO A 94 18.24 -8.13 3.61
C PRO A 94 18.16 -7.86 5.11
N VAL A 95 18.04 -6.58 5.48
CA VAL A 95 17.83 -6.19 6.88
C VAL A 95 16.53 -6.77 7.43
N ILE A 96 15.51 -6.93 6.56
CA ILE A 96 14.23 -7.53 6.90
C ILE A 96 13.88 -8.55 5.80
N SER A 97 13.76 -9.83 6.17
CA SER A 97 13.32 -10.90 5.26
C SER A 97 11.81 -11.12 5.43
N THR A 98 11.02 -10.43 4.62
CA THR A 98 9.57 -10.66 4.47
C THR A 98 9.17 -10.60 3.01
N ASN A 99 8.07 -11.25 2.64
CA ASN A 99 7.44 -11.09 1.33
C ASN A 99 6.47 -9.90 1.28
N ASP A 100 6.12 -9.33 2.45
CA ASP A 100 5.22 -8.20 2.53
C ASP A 100 5.87 -6.91 2.05
N ARG A 101 5.03 -5.96 1.62
CA ARG A 101 5.46 -4.61 1.27
C ARG A 101 5.63 -3.78 2.53
N LEU A 102 6.87 -3.45 2.86
CA LEU A 102 7.19 -2.53 3.95
C LEU A 102 7.21 -1.09 3.44
N THR A 103 6.69 -0.17 4.24
CA THR A 103 6.74 1.26 4.00
C THR A 103 7.34 1.92 5.23
N LEU A 104 8.44 2.65 5.06
CA LEU A 104 9.01 3.43 6.15
C LEU A 104 8.06 4.56 6.53
N GLY A 105 7.97 4.89 7.82
CA GLY A 105 7.23 6.04 8.31
C GLY A 105 8.00 6.72 9.44
N CYS A 106 7.74 8.01 9.63
CA CYS A 106 8.24 8.76 10.78
C CYS A 106 7.11 9.56 11.43
N GLU A 107 7.27 9.82 12.73
CA GLU A 107 6.43 10.73 13.50
C GLU A 107 7.22 12.02 13.77
N LEU A 108 6.59 13.15 13.48
CA LEU A 108 7.13 14.47 13.75
C LEU A 108 6.77 14.89 15.18
N TRP A 109 7.50 15.90 15.69
CA TRP A 109 7.30 16.46 17.04
C TRP A 109 5.89 16.98 17.37
N ASP A 110 5.07 17.28 16.36
CA ASP A 110 3.71 17.77 16.44
C ASP A 110 2.67 16.64 16.33
N GLY A 111 3.13 15.38 16.31
CA GLY A 111 2.32 14.17 16.19
C GLY A 111 1.94 13.80 14.76
N MET A 112 2.45 14.52 13.76
CA MET A 112 2.18 14.23 12.36
C MET A 112 2.95 12.99 11.87
N ILE A 113 2.30 12.12 11.11
CA ILE A 113 2.92 10.92 10.54
C ILE A 113 3.20 11.10 9.05
N ILE A 114 4.46 10.93 8.66
CA ILE A 114 4.86 10.84 7.26
C ILE A 114 5.08 9.37 6.91
N ARG A 115 4.51 8.90 5.81
CA ARG A 115 4.69 7.52 5.29
C ARG A 115 5.31 7.57 3.90
N GLY A 116 6.29 6.71 3.66
CA GLY A 116 7.05 6.63 2.42
C GLY A 116 8.46 7.16 2.62
N GLN A 117 9.47 6.39 2.19
CA GLN A 117 10.87 6.83 2.27
C GLN A 117 11.13 8.11 1.47
N ASN A 118 10.55 8.19 0.26
CA ASN A 118 10.64 9.38 -0.58
C ASN A 118 9.97 10.56 0.11
N GLU A 119 8.83 10.33 0.76
CA GLU A 119 8.03 11.40 1.38
C GLU A 119 8.70 11.93 2.66
N ILE A 120 9.48 11.08 3.34
CA ILE A 120 10.32 11.48 4.47
C ILE A 120 11.51 12.34 4.01
N SER A 121 12.15 11.96 2.91
CA SER A 121 13.35 12.66 2.41
C SER A 121 13.04 13.89 1.56
N HIS A 122 11.90 13.90 0.88
CA HIS A 122 11.42 14.92 -0.05
C HIS A 122 9.94 15.18 0.21
N PRO A 123 9.61 15.78 1.37
CA PRO A 123 8.21 16.07 1.71
C PRO A 123 7.60 16.95 0.63
N THR A 124 6.61 16.40 -0.08
CA THR A 124 5.84 17.14 -1.08
C THR A 124 4.62 17.70 -0.36
N SER A 125 4.11 18.87 -0.75
CA SER A 125 3.02 19.54 -0.04
C SER A 125 1.72 18.70 0.14
N GLY A 126 1.59 17.57 -0.57
CA GLY A 126 0.49 16.61 -0.44
C GLY A 126 0.82 15.30 0.31
N SER A 127 2.05 15.05 0.76
CA SER A 127 2.43 13.84 1.50
C SER A 127 2.18 13.93 3.01
N LEU A 128 1.84 15.12 3.46
CA LEU A 128 1.48 15.44 4.83
C LEU A 128 0.01 15.09 5.04
N GLN A 129 -0.28 13.81 5.26
CA GLN A 129 -1.60 13.42 5.76
C GLN A 129 -1.68 13.74 7.25
N LEU A 130 -2.28 14.89 7.55
CA LEU A 130 -2.77 15.16 8.89
C LEU A 130 -3.85 14.10 9.14
N ILE A 131 -3.58 13.15 10.04
CA ILE A 131 -4.64 12.31 10.58
C ILE A 131 -5.43 13.22 11.52
N ASP A 132 -6.27 14.09 10.97
CA ASP A 132 -7.37 14.68 11.75
C ASP A 132 -8.49 13.63 11.75
N LYS A 133 -8.57 12.84 12.83
CA LYS A 133 -9.40 13.10 14.02
C LYS A 133 -10.89 13.10 13.66
N ALA A 134 -11.58 12.04 14.08
CA ALA A 134 -13.04 11.84 14.05
C ALA A 134 -13.75 11.76 12.68
N SER A 135 -13.47 12.65 11.73
CA SER A 135 -14.26 12.74 10.48
C SER A 135 -14.09 11.59 9.49
N GLN A 136 -13.09 10.73 9.66
CA GLN A 136 -12.96 9.51 8.85
C GLN A 136 -14.09 8.50 9.09
N TYR A 137 -14.71 8.52 10.28
CA TYR A 137 -15.77 7.58 10.65
C TYR A 137 -17.01 8.27 11.26
N ILE A 138 -16.93 9.56 11.61
CA ILE A 138 -18.07 10.37 12.04
C ILE A 138 -18.47 11.28 10.88
N ASN A 139 -19.44 10.83 10.09
CA ASN A 139 -20.03 11.64 9.02
C ASN A 139 -21.18 12.54 9.53
N THR A 140 -21.86 12.10 10.59
CA THR A 140 -23.12 12.69 11.08
C THR A 140 -23.14 12.73 12.61
N VAL A 141 -23.57 13.85 13.17
CA VAL A 141 -23.78 14.06 14.61
C VAL A 141 -25.23 14.45 14.84
N PHE A 142 -25.94 13.66 15.64
CA PHE A 142 -27.27 14.02 16.12
C PHE A 142 -27.16 14.91 17.36
N VAL A 143 -28.00 15.93 17.43
CA VAL A 143 -28.01 16.92 18.51
C VAL A 143 -29.46 17.11 18.98
N PRO A 144 -29.78 16.93 20.27
CA PRO A 144 -31.11 17.22 20.77
C PRO A 144 -31.35 18.73 20.74
N LYS A 145 -32.52 19.18 20.26
CA LYS A 145 -32.83 20.60 20.07
C LYS A 145 -32.69 21.44 21.33
N ASP A 146 -33.08 20.88 22.48
CA ASP A 146 -33.01 21.56 23.78
C ASP A 146 -31.73 21.22 24.57
N GLY A 147 -30.75 20.58 23.92
CA GLY A 147 -29.49 20.20 24.54
C GLY A 147 -28.73 21.40 25.08
N GLN A 148 -28.22 21.30 26.32
CA GLN A 148 -27.46 22.37 26.96
C GLN A 148 -25.99 22.42 26.51
N ILE A 149 -25.54 21.45 25.72
CA ILE A 149 -24.18 21.42 25.18
C ILE A 149 -24.14 22.28 23.91
N PRO A 150 -23.40 23.39 23.89
CA PRO A 150 -23.30 24.23 22.71
C PRO A 150 -22.54 23.51 21.59
N VAL A 151 -23.15 23.46 20.41
CA VAL A 151 -22.56 22.81 19.22
C VAL A 151 -22.02 23.88 18.26
N ASP A 152 -20.70 23.95 18.11
CA ASP A 152 -20.05 24.83 17.15
C ASP A 152 -19.96 24.15 15.77
N ILE A 153 -20.90 24.53 14.91
CA ILE A 153 -21.01 24.01 13.54
C ILE A 153 -19.77 24.35 12.70
N LYS A 154 -19.13 25.50 12.95
CA LYS A 154 -17.95 25.94 12.18
C LYS A 154 -16.73 25.11 12.55
N CYS A 155 -16.55 24.84 13.84
CA CYS A 155 -15.48 23.95 14.31
C CYS A 155 -15.69 22.51 13.84
N LEU A 156 -16.92 22.00 13.85
CA LEU A 156 -17.24 20.66 13.34
C LEU A 156 -17.00 20.53 11.83
N ALA A 157 -17.42 21.53 11.06
CA ALA A 157 -17.18 21.58 9.61
C ALA A 157 -15.69 21.63 9.28
N ALA A 158 -14.91 22.42 10.05
CA ALA A 158 -13.45 22.47 9.91
C ALA A 158 -12.77 21.13 10.22
N GLN A 159 -13.40 20.29 11.06
CA GLN A 159 -12.96 18.93 11.34
C GLN A 159 -13.45 17.90 10.32
N GLY A 160 -14.25 18.28 9.31
CA GLY A 160 -14.80 17.36 8.30
C GLY A 160 -16.11 16.69 8.70
N ILE A 161 -16.69 17.07 9.84
CA ILE A 161 -18.02 16.62 10.29
C ILE A 161 -19.07 17.58 9.74
N VAL A 162 -19.65 17.21 8.60
CA VAL A 162 -20.50 18.12 7.80
C VAL A 162 -22.01 17.93 8.05
N HIS A 163 -22.44 16.81 8.62
CA HIS A 163 -23.86 16.55 8.85
C HIS A 163 -24.21 16.66 10.35
N VAL A 164 -24.69 17.83 10.76
CA VAL A 164 -25.24 18.02 12.11
C VAL A 164 -26.77 18.00 12.02
N VAL A 165 -27.40 16.98 12.60
CA VAL A 165 -28.85 16.78 12.54
C VAL A 165 -29.46 17.12 13.89
N ARG A 166 -30.34 18.12 13.92
CA ARG A 166 -31.08 18.48 15.13
C ARG A 166 -32.34 17.62 15.25
N VAL A 167 -32.45 16.89 16.35
CA VAL A 167 -33.56 15.96 16.64
C VAL A 167 -34.42 16.53 17.76
N GLU A 168 -35.73 16.35 17.66
CA GLU A 168 -36.64 16.70 18.76
C GLU A 168 -36.21 16.02 20.06
N SER A 169 -36.43 16.73 21.16
CA SER A 169 -36.04 16.29 22.49
C SER A 169 -37.21 16.26 23.45
N MET A 170 -37.06 15.45 24.50
CA MET A 170 -37.96 15.41 25.64
C MET A 170 -37.15 15.61 26.93
N HIS A 171 -37.81 16.07 27.99
CA HIS A 171 -37.18 16.28 29.28
C HIS A 171 -37.46 15.11 30.22
N ASP A 172 -36.41 14.42 30.66
CA ASP A 172 -36.45 13.41 31.70
C ASP A 172 -36.01 14.04 33.04
N PRO A 173 -36.81 13.91 34.12
CA PRO A 173 -36.49 14.51 35.42
C PRO A 173 -35.18 14.03 36.07
N LYS A 174 -34.64 12.88 35.65
CA LYS A 174 -33.42 12.27 36.21
C LYS A 174 -32.19 12.53 35.37
N VAL A 175 -32.33 12.53 34.03
CA VAL A 175 -31.19 12.63 33.10
C VAL A 175 -31.18 13.90 32.25
N GLY A 176 -32.20 14.76 32.38
CA GLY A 176 -32.29 16.03 31.68
C GLY A 176 -32.83 15.88 30.26
N VAL A 177 -32.26 16.62 29.32
CA VAL A 177 -32.73 16.61 27.93
C VAL A 177 -32.24 15.36 27.21
N VAL A 178 -33.17 14.55 26.73
CA VAL A 178 -32.92 13.34 25.94
C VAL A 178 -33.62 13.43 24.59
N TYR A 179 -33.24 12.57 23.66
CA TYR A 179 -33.91 12.49 22.36
C TYR A 179 -35.37 12.02 22.51
N GLU A 180 -36.26 12.61 21.72
CA GLU A 180 -37.59 12.04 21.52
C GLU A 180 -37.44 10.76 20.69
N PRO A 181 -37.91 9.59 21.17
CA PRO A 181 -37.64 8.31 20.53
C PRO A 181 -38.11 8.22 19.07
N THR A 182 -39.31 8.73 18.75
CA THR A 182 -39.87 8.63 17.39
C THR A 182 -39.08 9.50 16.40
N ALA A 183 -38.73 10.72 16.78
CA ALA A 183 -37.94 11.65 15.99
C ALA A 183 -36.51 11.13 15.76
N LEU A 184 -35.89 10.49 16.76
CA LEU A 184 -34.57 9.90 16.60
C LEU A 184 -34.58 8.72 15.62
N ILE A 185 -35.57 7.83 15.75
CA ILE A 185 -35.73 6.69 14.84
C ILE A 185 -35.98 7.18 13.41
N GLN A 186 -36.82 8.19 13.24
CA GLN A 186 -37.09 8.80 11.94
C GLN A 186 -35.81 9.40 11.34
N ALA A 187 -35.06 10.20 12.11
CA ALA A 187 -33.83 10.83 11.65
C ALA A 187 -32.74 9.80 11.26
N LEU A 188 -32.66 8.68 11.99
CA LEU A 188 -31.80 7.55 11.63
C LEU A 188 -32.25 6.86 10.33
N GLY A 189 -33.57 6.67 10.15
CA GLY A 189 -34.15 6.09 8.93
C GLY A 189 -33.91 6.96 7.68
N GLU A 190 -34.05 8.28 7.81
CA GLU A 190 -33.75 9.25 6.75
C GLU A 190 -32.26 9.22 6.39
N LEU A 191 -31.37 9.12 7.38
CA LEU A 191 -29.93 9.02 7.14
C LEU A 191 -29.56 7.74 6.37
N LEU A 192 -30.09 6.59 6.80
CA LEU A 192 -29.80 5.30 6.16
C LEU A 192 -30.39 5.19 4.75
N SER A 193 -31.60 5.71 4.53
CA SER A 193 -32.25 5.73 3.21
C SER A 193 -31.54 6.68 2.23
N GLY A 194 -31.02 7.80 2.71
CA GLY A 194 -30.16 8.71 1.94
C GLY A 194 -28.84 8.07 1.49
N ILE A 195 -28.30 7.12 2.26
CA ILE A 195 -27.10 6.35 1.89
C ILE A 195 -27.41 5.34 0.79
N THR A 196 -28.54 4.62 0.88
CA THR A 196 -28.93 3.63 -0.14
C THR A 196 -29.17 4.22 -1.53
N ASN A 197 -29.64 5.47 -1.60
CA ASN A 197 -29.88 6.19 -2.87
C ASN A 197 -28.61 6.78 -3.51
N LYS A 198 -27.46 6.78 -2.81
CA LYS A 198 -26.16 7.23 -3.37
C LYS A 198 -25.31 6.09 -3.95
N ILE A 199 -25.74 4.83 -3.79
CA ILE A 199 -25.00 3.63 -4.20
C ILE A 199 -25.62 2.98 -5.46
N SER A 200 -26.80 3.44 -5.90
CA SER A 200 -27.39 3.09 -7.21
C SER A 200 -27.01 4.12 -8.27
#